data_AF-A0A839UH28-F1
#
_entry.id   AF-A0A839UH28-F1
#
_cell.length_a   1.000
_cell.length_b   1.000
_cell.length_c   1.000
_cell.angle_alpha   90.00
_cell.angle_beta   90.00
_cell.angle_gamma   90.00
#
_symmetry.space_group_name_H-M   'P 1'
#
loop_
_entity.id
_entity.type
_entity.pdbx_description
1 polymer ?
#
loop_
_entity_poly.entity_id
_entity_poly.type
_entity_poly.pdbx_seq_one_letter_code
_entity_poly.pdbx_strand_id
1 'polypeptide(L)'
;MAVVSIARIVGLLILLSSSAANAAPTKFECRNSRGEVAADFVLDIAEGIIRRGSRTYEITSVNDDYITGFWPAWRGIGGEVIVLNRATGEYQRASISMVCRKYLNCGPRKLETLKVFGVCRKDNI
;
A
#
# COMPACT_ATOMS: atom_id res chain seq x y z
N MET A 1 28.74 -35.84 42.92
CA MET A 1 28.14 -36.15 41.59
C MET A 1 26.89 -35.31 41.45
N ALA A 2 26.94 -34.24 40.66
CA ALA A 2 25.80 -33.37 40.40
C ALA A 2 25.25 -33.71 39.01
N VAL A 3 24.14 -34.44 38.96
CA VAL A 3 23.39 -34.69 37.73
C VAL A 3 22.57 -33.44 37.45
N VAL A 4 23.19 -32.45 36.79
CA VAL A 4 22.48 -31.26 36.33
C VAL A 4 21.60 -31.67 35.16
N SER A 5 20.29 -31.53 35.36
CA SER A 5 19.24 -31.94 34.42
C SER A 5 19.35 -31.15 33.09
N ILE A 6 19.99 -31.78 32.10
CA ILE A 6 20.15 -31.29 30.71
C ILE A 6 18.78 -31.06 30.04
N ALA A 7 17.72 -31.65 30.58
CA ALA A 7 16.35 -31.55 30.06
C ALA A 7 15.75 -30.12 30.07
N ARG A 8 16.28 -29.18 30.89
CA ARG A 8 15.72 -27.81 30.98
C ARG A 8 16.22 -26.85 29.90
N ILE A 9 17.34 -27.11 29.24
CA ILE A 9 17.92 -26.19 28.25
C ILE A 9 17.29 -26.42 26.85
N VAL A 10 16.88 -27.65 26.54
CA VAL A 10 16.26 -27.99 25.25
C VAL A 10 14.86 -27.39 25.12
N GLY A 11 14.10 -27.28 26.22
CA GLY A 11 12.75 -26.68 26.20
C GLY A 11 12.74 -25.17 25.91
N LEU A 12 13.84 -24.45 26.18
CA LEU A 12 13.93 -23.00 25.98
C LEU A 12 14.30 -22.62 24.54
N LEU A 13 14.94 -23.53 23.77
CA LEU A 13 15.32 -23.26 22.38
C LEU A 13 14.15 -23.37 21.39
N ILE A 14 13.08 -24.11 21.72
CA ILE A 14 11.96 -24.37 20.79
C ILE A 14 10.97 -23.19 20.73
N LEU A 15 11.01 -22.28 21.72
CA LEU A 15 10.13 -21.09 21.75
C LEU A 15 10.62 -19.91 20.89
N LEU A 16 11.84 -19.99 20.34
CA LEU A 16 12.47 -18.91 19.56
C LEU A 16 12.35 -19.08 18.04
N SER A 17 11.77 -20.19 17.55
CA SER A 17 11.33 -20.30 16.16
C SER A 17 9.97 -19.64 15.99
N SER A 18 9.88 -18.36 16.36
CA SER A 18 8.76 -17.51 15.96
C SER A 18 8.93 -17.27 14.47
N SER A 19 8.32 -18.14 13.65
CA SER A 19 8.18 -17.90 12.22
C SER A 19 7.63 -16.48 12.08
N ALA A 20 8.41 -15.57 11.52
CA ALA A 20 7.90 -14.24 11.20
C ALA A 20 6.66 -14.47 10.33
N ALA A 21 5.49 -14.13 10.87
CA ALA A 21 4.24 -14.23 10.14
C ALA A 21 4.26 -13.16 9.05
N ASN A 22 4.94 -13.47 7.95
CA ASN A 22 4.96 -12.63 6.77
C ASN A 22 3.56 -12.75 6.14
N ALA A 23 2.72 -11.76 6.41
CA ALA A 23 1.42 -11.67 5.77
C ALA A 23 1.64 -11.60 4.26
N ALA A 24 1.13 -12.59 3.53
CA ALA A 24 1.24 -12.61 2.08
C ALA A 24 0.61 -11.34 1.48
N PRO A 25 1.11 -10.86 0.32
CA PRO A 25 0.54 -9.72 -0.36
C PRO A 25 -0.96 -9.92 -0.58
N THR A 26 -1.75 -8.92 -0.21
CA THR A 26 -3.21 -8.95 -0.33
C THR A 26 -3.64 -8.19 -1.58
N LYS A 27 -4.36 -8.87 -2.48
CA LYS A 27 -4.93 -8.24 -3.67
C LYS A 27 -6.33 -7.68 -3.37
N PHE A 28 -6.62 -6.54 -3.95
CA PHE A 28 -7.87 -5.81 -3.84
C PHE A 28 -8.40 -5.44 -5.22
N GLU A 29 -9.65 -5.77 -5.49
CA GLU A 29 -10.37 -5.31 -6.68
C GLU A 29 -11.08 -3.99 -6.37
N CYS A 30 -10.75 -2.93 -7.10
CA CYS A 30 -11.20 -1.59 -6.74
C CYS A 30 -12.03 -0.92 -7.82
N ARG A 31 -13.15 -0.34 -7.38
CA ARG A 31 -14.07 0.44 -8.22
C ARG A 31 -14.13 1.87 -7.71
N ASN A 32 -14.28 2.84 -8.60
CA ASN A 32 -14.50 4.23 -8.20
C ASN A 32 -15.96 4.46 -7.77
N SER A 33 -16.28 5.66 -7.31
CA SER A 33 -17.64 6.05 -6.89
C SER A 33 -18.71 5.94 -7.98
N ARG A 34 -18.31 5.81 -9.26
CA ARG A 34 -19.20 5.56 -10.39
C ARG A 34 -19.37 4.06 -10.71
N GLY A 35 -18.74 3.18 -9.93
CA GLY A 35 -18.73 1.73 -10.15
C GLY A 35 -17.74 1.25 -11.23
N GLU A 36 -17.00 2.16 -11.85
CA GLU A 36 -16.02 1.84 -12.89
C GLU A 36 -14.76 1.24 -12.27
N VAL A 37 -14.10 0.34 -12.99
CA VAL A 37 -12.84 -0.27 -12.55
C VAL A 37 -11.76 0.81 -12.42
N ALA A 38 -11.21 0.98 -11.23
CA ALA A 38 -10.21 2.00 -10.91
C ALA A 38 -8.75 1.46 -10.96
N ALA A 39 -8.62 0.16 -11.24
CA ALA A 39 -7.45 -0.73 -11.15
C ALA A 39 -7.31 -1.42 -9.78
N ASP A 40 -6.84 -2.67 -9.83
CA ASP A 40 -6.57 -3.49 -8.65
C ASP A 40 -5.38 -2.95 -7.86
N PHE A 41 -5.47 -3.04 -6.54
CA PHE A 41 -4.35 -2.79 -5.63
C PHE A 41 -3.75 -4.09 -5.13
N VAL A 42 -2.43 -4.14 -4.99
CA VAL A 42 -1.74 -5.19 -4.24
C VAL A 42 -1.06 -4.53 -3.05
N LEU A 43 -1.52 -4.86 -1.86
CA LEU A 43 -0.98 -4.39 -0.59
C LEU A 43 0.04 -5.41 -0.07
N ASP A 44 1.25 -4.94 0.19
CA ASP A 44 2.32 -5.75 0.78
C ASP A 44 2.88 -4.99 1.97
N ILE A 45 2.36 -5.30 3.16
CA ILE A 45 2.74 -4.61 4.41
C ILE A 45 4.17 -4.96 4.79
N ALA A 46 4.62 -6.19 4.52
CA ALA A 46 5.96 -6.65 4.86
C ALA A 46 7.02 -5.89 4.05
N GLU A 47 6.76 -5.68 2.76
CA GLU A 47 7.63 -4.88 1.88
C GLU A 47 7.37 -3.37 1.98
N GLY A 48 6.36 -2.95 2.74
CA GLY A 48 6.04 -1.53 2.93
C GLY A 48 5.52 -0.85 1.65
N ILE A 49 4.75 -1.54 0.81
CA ILE A 49 4.31 -1.01 -0.49
C ILE A 49 2.84 -1.29 -0.83
N ILE A 50 2.29 -0.44 -1.69
CA ILE A 50 1.02 -0.68 -2.40
C ILE A 50 1.31 -0.61 -3.89
N ARG A 51 0.89 -1.59 -4.69
CA ARG A 51 1.03 -1.56 -6.16
C ARG A 51 -0.31 -1.25 -6.82
N ARG A 52 -0.34 -0.37 -7.81
CA ARG A 52 -1.48 -0.12 -8.71
C ARG A 52 -1.02 -0.08 -10.16
N GLY A 53 -1.29 -1.14 -10.93
CA GLY A 53 -0.71 -1.27 -12.26
C GLY A 53 0.82 -1.16 -12.20
N SER A 54 1.40 -0.21 -12.94
CA SER A 54 2.85 0.06 -12.93
C SER A 54 3.35 0.99 -11.82
N ARG A 55 2.47 1.51 -10.96
CA ARG A 55 2.85 2.41 -9.87
C ARG A 55 3.04 1.64 -8.57
N THR A 56 4.15 1.91 -7.89
CA THR A 56 4.45 1.40 -6.54
C THR A 56 4.46 2.58 -5.58
N TYR A 57 3.53 2.58 -4.64
CA TYR A 57 3.46 3.53 -3.53
C TYR A 57 4.27 2.97 -2.39
N GLU A 58 5.08 3.81 -1.75
CA GLU A 58 5.69 3.52 -0.46
C GLU A 58 4.64 3.74 0.62
N ILE A 59 4.48 2.77 1.54
CA ILE A 59 3.60 2.91 2.69
C ILE A 59 4.27 3.87 3.68
N THR A 60 3.63 5.01 3.93
CA THR A 60 4.14 6.03 4.85
C THR A 60 3.48 5.96 6.22
N SER A 61 2.33 5.30 6.34
CA SER A 61 1.63 5.11 7.61
C SER A 61 0.72 3.89 7.57
N VAL A 62 0.73 3.13 8.66
CA VAL A 62 -0.21 2.03 8.93
C VAL A 62 -0.77 2.25 10.32
N ASN A 63 -2.10 2.26 10.44
CA ASN A 63 -2.79 2.18 11.71
C ASN A 63 -3.88 1.09 11.64
N ASP A 64 -4.71 1.03 12.68
CA ASP A 64 -5.72 -0.02 12.83
C ASP A 64 -6.69 -0.04 11.64
N ASP A 65 -7.17 1.13 11.24
CA ASP A 65 -8.20 1.27 10.22
C ASP A 65 -7.64 1.61 8.84
N TYR A 66 -6.49 2.26 8.74
CA TYR A 66 -6.02 2.90 7.52
C TYR A 66 -4.58 2.56 7.16
N ILE A 67 -4.35 2.50 5.84
CA ILE A 67 -3.01 2.42 5.24
C ILE A 67 -2.86 3.59 4.29
N THR A 68 -1.79 4.36 4.46
CA THR A 68 -1.45 5.49 3.57
C THR A 68 -0.23 5.14 2.75
N GLY A 69 -0.31 5.36 1.43
CA GLY A 69 0.81 5.22 0.51
C GLY A 69 1.08 6.49 -0.26
N PHE A 70 2.33 6.74 -0.59
CA PHE A 70 2.78 7.87 -1.40
C PHE A 70 3.59 7.40 -2.61
N TRP A 71 3.29 7.97 -3.77
CA TRP A 71 4.07 7.80 -4.98
C TRP A 71 4.57 9.17 -5.46
N PRO A 72 5.88 9.45 -5.44
CA PRO A 72 6.41 10.73 -5.88
C PRO A 72 6.28 10.90 -7.39
N ALA A 73 6.05 12.13 -7.84
CA ALA A 73 6.12 12.45 -9.25
C ALA A 73 7.58 12.40 -9.75
N TRP A 74 7.80 11.89 -10.96
CA TRP A 74 9.13 11.72 -11.58
C TRP A 74 10.02 12.99 -11.57
N ARG A 75 9.43 14.19 -11.56
CA ARG A 75 10.16 15.48 -11.59
C ARG A 75 10.11 16.24 -10.27
N GLY A 76 9.82 15.56 -9.16
CA GLY A 76 9.90 16.11 -7.80
C GLY A 76 8.79 17.09 -7.41
N ILE A 77 7.92 17.50 -8.34
CA ILE A 77 6.78 18.37 -8.04
C ILE A 77 5.49 17.56 -8.08
N GLY A 78 4.87 17.42 -6.90
CA GLY A 78 3.63 16.69 -6.70
C GLY A 78 3.88 15.20 -6.45
N GLY A 79 2.89 14.40 -6.80
CA GLY A 79 2.84 12.97 -6.50
C GLY A 79 1.41 12.51 -6.37
N GLU A 80 1.23 11.31 -5.87
CA GLU A 80 -0.07 10.75 -5.58
C GLU A 80 -0.07 10.10 -4.20
N VAL A 81 -1.08 10.45 -3.40
CA VAL A 81 -1.36 9.82 -2.12
C VAL A 81 -2.55 8.88 -2.29
N ILE A 82 -2.48 7.73 -1.66
CA ILE A 82 -3.60 6.81 -1.46
C ILE A 82 -3.82 6.60 0.03
N VAL A 83 -5.08 6.57 0.44
CA VAL A 83 -5.51 6.14 1.77
C VAL A 83 -6.52 5.02 1.57
N LEU A 84 -6.31 3.87 2.20
CA LEU A 84 -7.18 2.70 2.15
C LEU A 84 -7.66 2.38 3.56
N ASN A 85 -8.98 2.34 3.76
CA ASN A 85 -9.61 1.78 4.94
C ASN A 85 -9.59 0.24 4.85
N ARG A 86 -8.92 -0.41 5.80
CA ARG A 86 -8.74 -1.87 5.86
C ARG A 86 -10.00 -2.60 6.27
N ALA A 87 -10.87 -1.96 7.05
CA ALA A 87 -12.09 -2.55 7.55
C ALA A 87 -13.21 -2.49 6.51
N THR A 88 -13.37 -1.34 5.84
CA THR A 88 -14.46 -1.13 4.87
C THR A 88 -14.03 -1.36 3.42
N GLY A 89 -12.73 -1.33 3.13
CA GLY A 89 -12.19 -1.34 1.78
C GLY A 89 -12.33 0.00 1.06
N GLU A 90 -12.91 1.03 1.68
CA GLU A 90 -12.99 2.37 1.08
C GLU A 90 -11.60 2.93 0.83
N TYR A 91 -11.40 3.56 -0.33
CA TYR A 91 -10.15 4.23 -0.62
C TYR A 91 -10.38 5.62 -1.17
N GLN A 92 -9.41 6.48 -0.89
CA GLN A 92 -9.29 7.79 -1.48
C GLN A 92 -7.91 7.93 -2.10
N ARG A 93 -7.87 8.53 -3.28
CA ARG A 93 -6.64 8.93 -3.97
C ARG A 93 -6.69 10.39 -4.31
N ALA A 94 -5.56 11.06 -4.12
CA ALA A 94 -5.36 12.42 -4.57
C ALA A 94 -4.01 12.53 -5.25
N SER A 95 -3.96 13.11 -6.44
CA SER A 95 -2.71 13.41 -7.12
C SER A 95 -2.60 14.87 -7.49
N ILE A 96 -1.35 15.33 -7.46
CA ILE A 96 -0.93 16.64 -7.91
C ILE A 96 0.15 16.40 -8.94
N SER A 97 0.00 16.96 -10.14
CA SER A 97 1.00 16.79 -11.18
C SER A 97 1.11 18.02 -12.07
N MET A 98 2.33 18.26 -12.56
CA MET A 98 2.58 19.25 -13.60
C MET A 98 2.27 18.61 -14.96
N VAL A 99 1.13 18.96 -15.55
CA VAL A 99 0.70 18.38 -16.82
C VAL A 99 1.07 19.34 -17.96
N CYS A 100 1.65 18.81 -19.05
CA CYS A 100 1.65 19.49 -20.34
C CYS A 100 0.73 18.73 -21.29
N ARG A 101 -0.34 19.38 -21.76
CA ARG A 101 -1.20 18.81 -22.79
C ARG A 101 -0.49 18.98 -24.13
N LYS A 102 -0.12 17.85 -24.77
CA LYS A 102 0.71 17.71 -25.98
C LYS A 102 0.37 18.62 -27.18
N TYR A 103 -0.79 19.27 -27.19
CA TYR A 103 -1.29 20.11 -28.29
C TYR A 103 -1.17 21.61 -28.06
N LEU A 104 -0.66 22.04 -26.91
CA LEU A 104 -0.35 23.43 -26.62
C LEU A 104 1.15 23.49 -26.39
N ASN A 105 1.87 24.25 -27.24
CA ASN A 105 3.25 24.67 -26.97
C ASN A 105 3.39 24.89 -25.47
N CYS A 106 4.18 24.08 -24.77
CA CYS A 106 4.18 24.03 -23.31
C CYS A 106 4.67 25.38 -22.77
N GLY A 107 3.75 26.34 -22.65
CA GLY A 107 3.89 27.56 -21.87
C GLY A 107 4.01 27.20 -20.39
N PRO A 108 3.77 28.13 -19.46
CA PRO A 108 3.95 27.84 -18.04
C PRO A 108 3.13 26.60 -17.67
N ARG A 109 3.83 25.55 -17.23
CA ARG A 109 3.21 24.28 -16.83
C ARG A 109 2.19 24.60 -15.73
N LYS A 110 1.00 24.03 -15.82
CA LYS A 110 -0.04 24.20 -14.79
C LYS A 110 -0.03 23.01 -13.84
N LEU A 111 -0.27 23.32 -12.57
CA LEU A 111 -0.54 22.31 -11.56
C LEU A 111 -1.98 21.80 -11.79
N GLU A 112 -2.13 20.51 -12.06
CA GLU A 112 -3.44 19.86 -12.10
C GLU A 112 -3.58 18.91 -10.90
N THR A 113 -4.80 18.84 -10.37
CA THR A 113 -5.15 17.94 -9.26
C THR A 113 -6.20 16.94 -9.69
N LEU A 114 -6.08 15.70 -9.26
CA LEU A 114 -7.09 14.67 -9.42
C LEU A 114 -7.47 14.12 -8.05
N LYS A 115 -8.76 13.91 -7.82
CA LYS A 115 -9.27 13.19 -6.65
C LYS A 115 -10.16 12.04 -7.12
N VAL A 116 -9.94 10.85 -6.56
CA VAL A 116 -10.72 9.65 -6.86
C VAL A 116 -11.11 9.02 -5.53
N PHE A 117 -12.36 8.60 -5.42
CA PHE A 117 -12.91 7.88 -4.29
C PHE A 117 -13.48 6.56 -4.79
N GLY A 118 -13.50 5.55 -3.94
CA GLY A 118 -14.05 4.28 -4.31
C GLY A 118 -14.00 3.25 -3.20
N VAL A 119 -14.29 2.01 -3.58
CA VAL A 119 -14.30 0.86 -2.67
C VAL A 119 -13.51 -0.27 -3.32
N CYS A 120 -12.70 -0.90 -2.50
CA CYS A 120 -11.94 -2.08 -2.79
C CYS A 120 -12.54 -3.28 -2.08
N ARG A 121 -12.55 -4.44 -2.75
CA ARG A 121 -12.89 -5.72 -2.12
C ARG A 121 -11.66 -6.60 -2.12
N LYS A 122 -11.39 -7.22 -0.98
CA LYS A 122 -10.30 -8.19 -0.87
C LYS A 122 -10.60 -9.35 -1.82
N ASP A 123 -9.63 -9.68 -2.67
CA ASP A 123 -9.69 -10.83 -3.55
C ASP A 123 -9.50 -12.08 -2.67
N ASN A 124 -10.55 -12.87 -2.50
CA ASN A 124 -10.49 -14.13 -1.75
C ASN A 124 -10.00 -15.21 -2.71
N ILE A 125 -8.68 -15.30 -2.88
CA ILE A 125 -8.02 -16.43 -3.54
C ILE A 125 -7.82 -17.54 -2.50
#